data_AF-A0A2J7PWE1-F1
#
_entry.id   AF-A0A2J7PWE1-F1
#
_cell.length_a   1.000
_cell.length_b   1.000
_cell.length_c   1.000
_cell.angle_alpha   90.00
_cell.angle_beta   90.00
_cell.angle_gamma   90.00
#
_symmetry.space_group_name_H-M   'P 1'
#
loop_
_entity.id
_entity.type
_entity.pdbx_description
1 polymer ?
#
loop_
_entity_poly.entity_id
_entity_poly.type
_entity_poly.pdbx_seq_one_letter_code
_entity_poly.pdbx_strand_id
1 'polypeptide(L)'
;MDRDWLDGYSMQNLSNHWIFDPFKVLLTSEQVDFWIIHLNGFALDFSIGFFLIYNRTRPYALCVLCLFHITNSRLFTIGMFPYVCLATMPIFCDANWPRKVLKIFSASKSAVKDNDQDKKCTTSLLPAEANRAKQKVKKLKGAPTYTLKIGWKHKVVGFLLISHIGLQAFLPYSHFITKGYNNWTNGLYGYSWDMMVHTWDTVMAVVKVVDHETGQEHFLDPEAWVQTDRWEKHADMLIQYAQCLKSNLLNGVSTNDYRLSKNISIYVDIWCSLNGRFQQRMFDPRVDLLTADWSPIKEVSWLMPLLTEFSSWRKQITKLEKEIYSWSEYSDVIFVADFPGNLQGIQIILYLIFIFLSVFHKGKVIPWHN
;
A
#
# COMPACT_ATOMS: atom_id res chain seq x y z
N MET A 1 -16.53 -0.86 0.58
CA MET A 1 -15.49 0.06 0.08
C MET A 1 -15.28 1.11 1.15
N ASP A 2 -14.03 1.37 1.52
CA ASP A 2 -13.68 2.31 2.58
C ASP A 2 -14.09 3.74 2.20
N ARG A 3 -14.73 4.46 3.13
CA ARG A 3 -15.22 5.82 2.87
C ARG A 3 -14.09 6.83 2.81
N ASP A 4 -13.06 6.68 3.64
CA ASP A 4 -11.94 7.61 3.66
C ASP A 4 -11.18 7.58 2.34
N TRP A 5 -11.02 6.38 1.80
CA TRP A 5 -10.39 6.21 0.49
C TRP A 5 -11.21 6.84 -0.62
N LEU A 6 -12.53 6.62 -0.67
CA LEU A 6 -13.39 7.24 -1.69
C LEU A 6 -13.31 8.77 -1.66
N ASP A 7 -13.24 9.35 -0.46
CA ASP A 7 -13.10 10.79 -0.26
C ASP A 7 -11.65 11.30 -0.51
N GLY A 8 -10.68 10.40 -0.75
CA GLY A 8 -9.31 10.74 -1.11
C GLY A 8 -8.39 11.07 0.08
N TYR A 9 -8.79 10.78 1.32
CA TYR A 9 -8.01 11.13 2.51
C TYR A 9 -6.70 10.32 2.65
N SER A 10 -6.53 9.22 1.92
CA SER A 10 -5.29 8.45 1.93
C SER A 10 -4.19 9.01 1.01
N MET A 11 -4.53 9.89 0.07
CA MET A 11 -3.59 10.40 -0.94
C MET A 11 -3.32 11.90 -0.80
N GLN A 12 -3.31 12.39 0.44
CA GLN A 12 -3.02 13.80 0.73
C GLN A 12 -1.53 14.11 0.58
N ASN A 13 -1.22 15.36 0.20
CA ASN A 13 0.14 15.93 0.14
C ASN A 13 1.05 15.32 -0.94
N LEU A 14 0.57 14.44 -1.82
CA LEU A 14 1.37 13.89 -2.92
C LEU A 14 1.72 14.95 -3.98
N SER A 15 0.84 15.94 -4.17
CA SER A 15 1.04 17.09 -5.06
C SER A 15 2.21 17.99 -4.67
N ASN A 16 2.78 17.82 -3.47
CA ASN A 16 4.02 18.50 -3.06
C ASN A 16 5.23 18.01 -3.88
N HIS A 17 5.15 16.83 -4.49
CA HIS A 17 6.20 16.32 -5.35
C HIS A 17 6.26 17.06 -6.69
N TRP A 18 7.47 17.37 -7.17
CA TRP A 18 7.73 18.21 -8.34
C TRP A 18 7.07 17.73 -9.64
N ILE A 19 6.81 16.42 -9.77
CA ILE A 19 6.10 15.83 -10.92
C ILE A 19 4.75 16.50 -11.17
N PHE A 20 4.12 17.01 -10.10
CA PHE A 20 2.81 17.63 -10.18
C PHE A 20 2.85 19.16 -10.27
N ASP A 21 4.03 19.79 -10.25
CA ASP A 21 4.19 21.25 -10.40
C ASP A 21 3.51 21.83 -11.64
N PRO A 22 3.51 21.18 -12.82
CA PRO A 22 2.80 21.69 -13.98
C PRO A 22 1.30 21.86 -13.77
N PHE A 23 0.67 21.00 -12.96
CA PHE A 23 -0.75 21.09 -12.64
C PHE A 23 -1.06 22.21 -11.64
N LYS A 24 -0.09 22.53 -10.76
CA LYS A 24 -0.21 23.59 -9.75
C LYS A 24 -0.22 25.01 -10.32
N VAL A 25 0.07 25.17 -11.62
CA VAL A 25 -0.11 26.45 -12.33
C VAL A 25 -1.59 26.83 -12.43
N LEU A 26 -2.49 25.84 -12.48
CA LEU A 26 -3.93 26.05 -12.67
C LEU A 26 -4.77 25.60 -11.46
N LEU A 27 -4.27 24.66 -10.67
CA LEU A 27 -4.99 24.00 -9.59
C LEU A 27 -4.27 24.22 -8.25
N THR A 28 -5.02 24.21 -7.15
CA THR A 28 -4.42 24.17 -5.81
C THR A 28 -3.85 22.78 -5.51
N SER A 29 -2.92 22.67 -4.55
CA SER A 29 -2.35 21.36 -4.14
C SER A 29 -3.44 20.33 -3.77
N GLU A 30 -4.46 20.74 -3.01
CA GLU A 30 -5.59 19.87 -2.66
C GLU A 30 -6.40 19.41 -3.89
N GLN A 31 -6.60 20.31 -4.86
CA GLN A 31 -7.29 19.96 -6.10
C GLN A 31 -6.45 19.00 -6.94
N VAL A 32 -5.13 19.15 -6.95
CA VAL A 32 -4.23 18.23 -7.63
C VAL A 32 -4.27 16.86 -6.97
N ASP A 33 -4.15 16.79 -5.64
CA ASP A 33 -4.26 15.54 -4.87
C ASP A 33 -5.56 14.80 -5.19
N PHE A 34 -6.69 15.50 -5.16
CA PHE A 34 -7.99 14.86 -5.37
C PHE A 34 -8.29 14.56 -6.84
N TRP A 35 -8.21 15.55 -7.74
CA TRP A 35 -8.64 15.38 -9.13
C TRP A 35 -7.58 14.71 -10.00
N ILE A 36 -6.31 15.08 -9.84
CA ILE A 36 -5.23 14.59 -10.71
C ILE A 36 -4.64 13.29 -10.19
N ILE A 37 -4.47 13.13 -8.89
CA ILE A 37 -3.83 11.93 -8.32
C ILE A 37 -4.89 10.87 -8.01
N HIS A 38 -5.80 11.17 -7.08
CA HIS A 38 -6.76 10.20 -6.57
C HIS A 38 -7.77 9.75 -7.63
N LEU A 39 -8.52 10.67 -8.24
CA LEU A 39 -9.59 10.30 -9.18
C LEU A 39 -9.06 9.65 -10.47
N ASN A 40 -7.93 10.13 -10.99
CA ASN A 40 -7.31 9.49 -12.15
C ASN A 40 -6.70 8.12 -11.80
N GLY A 41 -6.10 7.97 -10.61
CA GLY A 41 -5.65 6.67 -10.11
C GLY A 41 -6.80 5.67 -10.02
N PHE A 42 -7.92 6.07 -9.41
CA PHE A 42 -9.15 5.28 -9.36
C PHE A 42 -9.66 4.91 -10.76
N ALA A 43 -9.76 5.88 -11.67
CA ALA A 43 -10.24 5.64 -13.02
C ALA A 43 -9.30 4.71 -13.81
N LEU A 44 -7.99 4.82 -13.62
CA LEU A 44 -7.00 3.94 -14.22
C LEU A 44 -7.16 2.52 -13.69
N ASP A 45 -7.15 2.31 -12.38
CA ASP A 45 -7.27 0.98 -11.78
C ASP A 45 -8.58 0.29 -12.18
N PHE A 46 -9.67 1.04 -12.28
CA PHE A 46 -10.97 0.52 -12.71
C PHE A 46 -11.00 0.14 -14.20
N SER A 47 -10.34 0.90 -15.07
CA SER A 47 -10.52 0.78 -16.53
C SER A 47 -9.39 0.08 -17.29
N ILE A 48 -8.16 0.10 -16.75
CA ILE A 48 -6.96 -0.26 -17.52
C ILE A 48 -6.97 -1.72 -17.97
N GLY A 49 -7.50 -2.64 -17.16
CA GLY A 49 -7.62 -4.05 -17.49
C GLY A 49 -8.48 -4.27 -18.74
N PHE A 50 -9.63 -3.58 -18.84
CA PHE A 50 -10.50 -3.66 -20.00
C PHE A 50 -9.82 -3.12 -21.27
N PHE A 51 -9.07 -2.03 -21.15
CA PHE A 51 -8.34 -1.45 -22.28
C PHE A 51 -7.14 -2.30 -22.72
N LEU A 52 -6.50 -3.04 -21.81
CA LEU A 52 -5.44 -4.00 -22.15
C LEU A 52 -5.98 -5.20 -22.91
N ILE A 53 -7.17 -5.70 -22.55
CA ILE A 53 -7.78 -6.86 -23.22
C ILE A 53 -8.13 -6.51 -24.68
N TYR A 54 -8.69 -5.32 -24.94
CA TYR A 54 -9.12 -4.95 -26.28
C TYR A 54 -7.94 -4.53 -27.19
N ASN A 55 -7.73 -5.27 -28.29
CA ASN A 55 -6.57 -5.14 -29.19
C ASN A 55 -6.33 -3.71 -29.71
N ARG A 56 -7.39 -2.93 -29.97
CA ARG A 56 -7.23 -1.56 -30.52
C ARG A 56 -6.80 -0.54 -29.47
N THR A 57 -7.23 -0.70 -28.21
CA THR A 57 -6.89 0.22 -27.11
C THR A 57 -5.59 -0.16 -26.41
N ARG A 58 -5.19 -1.43 -26.51
CA ARG A 58 -3.99 -1.97 -25.87
C ARG A 58 -2.73 -1.10 -26.00
N PRO A 59 -2.29 -0.62 -27.18
CA PRO A 59 -1.06 0.19 -27.24
C PRO A 59 -1.16 1.50 -26.44
N TYR A 60 -2.33 2.14 -26.40
CA TYR A 60 -2.57 3.33 -25.60
C TYR A 60 -2.59 3.00 -24.10
N ALA A 61 -3.26 1.90 -23.72
CA ALA A 61 -3.27 1.40 -22.35
C ALA A 61 -1.85 1.08 -21.85
N LEU A 62 -1.02 0.44 -22.68
CA LEU A 62 0.38 0.19 -22.36
C LEU A 62 1.18 1.49 -22.19
N CYS A 63 0.93 2.52 -23.00
CA CYS A 63 1.58 3.81 -22.82
C CYS A 63 1.20 4.46 -21.48
N VAL A 64 -0.10 4.54 -21.18
CA VAL A 64 -0.61 5.11 -19.91
C VAL A 64 -0.11 4.33 -18.70
N LEU A 65 -0.16 2.99 -18.75
CA LEU A 65 0.30 2.13 -17.65
C LEU A 65 1.83 2.24 -17.44
N CYS A 66 2.59 2.42 -18.52
CA CYS A 66 4.03 2.67 -18.43
C CYS A 66 4.31 4.00 -17.71
N LEU A 67 3.62 5.08 -18.10
CA LEU A 67 3.72 6.38 -17.43
C LEU A 67 3.33 6.28 -15.95
N PHE A 68 2.24 5.58 -15.63
CA PHE A 68 1.80 5.35 -14.25
C PHE A 68 2.88 4.66 -13.39
N HIS A 69 3.46 3.56 -13.87
CA HIS A 69 4.51 2.86 -13.13
C HIS A 69 5.81 3.67 -13.03
N ILE A 70 6.15 4.44 -14.06
CA ILE A 70 7.32 5.35 -14.01
C ILE A 70 7.08 6.42 -12.94
N THR A 71 5.90 7.05 -12.93
CA THR A 71 5.52 8.04 -11.90
C THR A 71 5.57 7.41 -10.51
N ASN A 72 5.02 6.22 -10.31
CA ASN A 72 5.08 5.52 -9.02
C ASN A 72 6.53 5.20 -8.60
N SER A 73 7.43 4.91 -9.53
CA SER A 73 8.85 4.69 -9.20
C SER A 73 9.59 5.96 -8.74
N ARG A 74 9.01 7.14 -8.97
CA ARG A 74 9.52 8.43 -8.51
C ARG A 74 8.84 8.91 -7.24
N LEU A 75 7.52 8.70 -7.14
CA LEU A 75 6.74 9.12 -5.97
C LEU A 75 6.99 8.25 -4.75
N PHE A 76 7.18 6.95 -4.94
CA PHE A 76 7.20 6.00 -3.84
C PHE A 76 8.44 5.11 -3.87
N THR A 77 8.93 4.76 -2.68
CA THR A 77 10.06 3.83 -2.47
C THR A 77 9.56 2.40 -2.29
N ILE A 78 8.78 1.87 -3.24
CA ILE A 78 8.17 0.51 -3.18
C ILE A 78 9.11 -0.56 -3.77
N GLY A 79 10.42 -0.30 -3.74
CA GLY A 79 11.45 -1.21 -4.24
C GLY A 79 11.26 -1.62 -5.70
N MET A 80 11.27 -2.93 -5.98
CA MET A 80 11.25 -3.47 -7.35
C MET A 80 9.88 -3.43 -8.03
N PHE A 81 8.80 -3.15 -7.28
CA PHE A 81 7.42 -3.26 -7.75
C PHE A 81 7.15 -2.57 -9.10
N PRO A 82 7.39 -1.25 -9.29
CA PRO A 82 7.08 -0.58 -10.54
C PRO A 82 7.87 -1.15 -11.73
N TYR A 83 9.12 -1.57 -11.51
CA TYR A 83 9.97 -2.15 -12.54
C TYR A 83 9.52 -3.55 -12.96
N VAL A 84 9.07 -4.38 -12.01
CA VAL A 84 8.48 -5.70 -12.31
C VAL A 84 7.18 -5.53 -13.08
N CYS A 85 6.32 -4.59 -12.70
CA CYS A 85 5.10 -4.29 -13.46
C CYS A 85 5.44 -3.88 -14.90
N LEU A 86 6.39 -2.96 -15.10
CA LEU A 86 6.87 -2.57 -16.44
C LEU A 86 7.41 -3.76 -17.25
N ALA A 87 8.23 -4.61 -16.64
CA ALA A 87 8.83 -5.77 -17.30
C ALA A 87 7.78 -6.85 -17.68
N THR A 88 6.68 -6.93 -16.96
CA THR A 88 5.60 -7.91 -17.18
C THR A 88 4.50 -7.43 -18.13
N MET A 89 4.45 -6.13 -18.45
CA MET A 89 3.50 -5.57 -19.44
C MET A 89 3.44 -6.32 -20.79
N PRO A 90 4.56 -6.83 -21.36
CA PRO A 90 4.51 -7.55 -22.62
C PRO A 90 3.71 -8.86 -22.59
N ILE A 91 3.32 -9.36 -21.42
CA ILE A 91 2.41 -10.52 -21.28
C ILE A 91 1.08 -10.26 -22.00
N PHE A 92 0.63 -9.01 -22.08
CA PHE A 92 -0.61 -8.64 -22.78
C PHE A 92 -0.43 -8.52 -24.31
N CYS A 93 0.79 -8.59 -24.83
CA CYS A 93 1.08 -8.49 -26.25
C CYS A 93 1.04 -9.85 -26.96
N ASP A 94 0.77 -9.85 -28.28
CA ASP A 94 0.86 -11.08 -29.07
C ASP A 94 2.28 -11.67 -29.00
N ALA A 95 2.44 -13.00 -29.05
CA ALA A 95 3.76 -13.66 -29.01
C ALA A 95 4.76 -13.16 -30.10
N ASN A 96 4.26 -12.52 -31.16
CA ASN A 96 5.06 -11.93 -32.23
C ASN A 96 5.58 -10.51 -31.92
N TRP A 97 5.26 -9.93 -30.76
CA TRP A 97 5.62 -8.56 -30.38
C TRP A 97 7.13 -8.28 -30.44
N PRO A 98 8.06 -9.19 -30.02
CA PRO A 98 9.49 -8.86 -30.07
C PRO A 98 9.95 -8.66 -31.51
N ARG A 99 9.43 -9.48 -32.44
CA ARG A 99 9.73 -9.37 -33.87
C ARG A 99 9.19 -8.08 -34.47
N LYS A 100 8.01 -7.63 -34.04
CA LYS A 100 7.42 -6.34 -34.49
C LYS A 100 8.30 -5.17 -34.05
N VAL A 101 8.78 -5.18 -32.80
CA VAL A 101 9.66 -4.14 -32.25
C VAL A 101 11.03 -4.12 -32.94
N LEU A 102 11.65 -5.29 -33.12
CA LEU A 102 12.94 -5.39 -33.82
C LEU A 102 12.89 -4.85 -35.25
N LYS A 103 11.77 -5.00 -35.96
CA LYS A 103 11.58 -4.42 -37.30
C LYS A 103 11.55 -2.89 -37.29
N ILE A 104 11.04 -2.26 -36.24
CA ILE A 104 11.04 -0.80 -36.09
C ILE A 104 12.48 -0.29 -35.94
N PHE A 105 13.28 -0.98 -35.13
CA PHE A 105 14.70 -0.63 -34.95
C PHE A 105 15.60 -1.02 -36.12
N SER A 106 15.23 -2.03 -36.92
CA SER A 106 15.96 -2.40 -38.15
C SER A 106 15.58 -1.54 -39.35
N ALA A 107 14.33 -1.06 -39.44
CA ALA A 107 13.88 -0.16 -40.50
C ALA A 107 14.58 1.20 -40.45
N SER A 108 15.01 1.64 -39.27
CA SER A 108 15.86 2.83 -39.10
C SER A 108 17.29 2.65 -39.67
N LYS A 109 17.73 1.40 -39.91
CA LYS A 109 19.04 1.08 -40.52
C LYS A 109 18.98 0.70 -42.00
N SER A 110 17.80 0.58 -42.59
CA SER A 110 17.63 0.29 -44.03
C SER A 110 16.99 1.48 -44.77
N ALA A 111 17.70 2.60 -44.76
CA ALA A 111 17.62 3.60 -45.83
C ALA A 111 18.86 3.46 -46.74
N VAL A 112 19.14 2.25 -47.22
CA VAL A 112 20.17 2.03 -48.25
C VAL A 112 19.68 0.95 -49.23
N LYS A 113 19.48 1.42 -50.47
CA LYS A 113 19.33 0.71 -51.75
C LYS A 113 18.28 -0.40 -51.83
N ASP A 114 17.10 0.02 -52.25
CA ASP A 114 16.23 -0.82 -53.07
C ASP A 114 16.95 -1.07 -54.42
N ASN A 115 17.40 -2.31 -54.64
CA ASN A 115 17.83 -2.77 -55.95
C ASN A 115 16.81 -3.80 -56.42
N ASP A 116 16.02 -3.30 -57.36
CA ASP A 116 15.12 -3.95 -58.29
C ASP A 116 15.65 -5.33 -58.74
N GLN A 117 14.99 -6.40 -58.30
CA GLN A 117 14.88 -7.69 -59.00
C GLN A 117 13.96 -8.63 -58.21
N ASP A 118 12.64 -8.52 -58.42
CA ASP A 118 11.73 -9.67 -58.53
C ASP A 118 10.30 -9.20 -58.85
N LYS A 119 10.14 -8.55 -60.01
CA LYS A 119 8.85 -8.44 -60.70
C LYS A 119 8.82 -9.46 -61.83
N LYS A 120 8.42 -10.70 -61.49
CA LYS A 120 7.83 -11.65 -62.44
C LYS A 120 6.96 -12.66 -61.67
N CYS A 121 5.68 -12.36 -61.53
CA CYS A 121 4.67 -13.36 -61.87
C CYS A 121 3.36 -12.67 -62.26
N THR A 122 3.05 -12.85 -63.52
CA THR A 122 2.01 -12.26 -64.33
C THR A 122 0.61 -12.59 -63.83
N THR A 123 -0.24 -11.59 -63.87
CA THR A 123 -1.70 -11.67 -63.80
C THR A 123 -2.21 -12.44 -65.03
N SER A 124 -2.51 -13.72 -64.87
CA SER A 124 -3.46 -14.42 -65.73
C SER A 124 -3.95 -15.67 -65.00
N LEU A 125 -5.28 -15.77 -64.82
CA LEU A 125 -6.12 -16.97 -64.74
C LEU A 125 -7.31 -16.77 -63.77
N LEU A 126 -8.42 -16.25 -64.31
CA LEU A 126 -9.74 -16.84 -64.03
C LEU A 126 -9.73 -18.28 -64.61
N PRO A 127 -10.54 -19.27 -64.18
CA PRO A 127 -11.32 -19.50 -62.97
C PRO A 127 -11.03 -20.93 -62.41
N ALA A 128 -9.89 -21.16 -61.75
CA ALA A 128 -9.55 -22.49 -61.20
C ALA A 128 -9.69 -22.57 -59.66
N GLU A 129 -9.84 -21.44 -58.97
CA GLU A 129 -9.86 -21.38 -57.50
C GLU A 129 -11.24 -21.68 -56.89
N ALA A 130 -12.33 -21.50 -57.64
CA ALA A 130 -13.68 -21.86 -57.18
C ALA A 130 -13.87 -23.38 -57.00
N ASN A 131 -13.18 -24.20 -57.81
CA ASN A 131 -13.23 -25.66 -57.69
C ASN A 131 -12.26 -26.19 -56.62
N ARG A 132 -11.12 -25.54 -56.38
CA ARG A 132 -10.24 -25.86 -55.23
C ARG A 132 -10.86 -25.47 -53.89
N ALA A 133 -11.64 -24.39 -53.82
CA ALA A 133 -12.40 -24.02 -52.63
C ALA A 133 -13.53 -25.02 -52.35
N LYS A 134 -14.28 -25.48 -53.37
CA LYS A 134 -15.30 -26.53 -53.21
C LYS A 134 -14.72 -27.90 -52.84
N GLN A 135 -13.50 -28.23 -53.31
CA GLN A 135 -12.82 -29.48 -52.96
C GLN A 135 -12.17 -29.42 -51.56
N LYS A 136 -11.67 -28.26 -51.12
CA LYS A 136 -11.22 -28.05 -49.72
C LYS A 136 -12.39 -28.05 -48.72
N VAL A 137 -13.55 -27.51 -49.09
CA VAL A 137 -14.75 -27.52 -48.23
C VAL A 137 -15.35 -28.93 -48.10
N LYS A 138 -15.25 -29.80 -49.12
CA LYS A 138 -15.67 -31.22 -49.00
C LYS A 138 -14.69 -32.07 -48.18
N LYS A 139 -13.42 -31.67 -48.02
CA LYS A 139 -12.40 -32.41 -47.25
C LYS A 139 -12.31 -32.01 -45.77
N LEU A 140 -13.11 -31.04 -45.31
CA LEU A 140 -13.23 -30.63 -43.91
C LEU A 140 -14.40 -31.29 -43.15
N LYS A 141 -15.10 -32.26 -43.76
CA LYS A 141 -16.16 -33.06 -43.11
C LYS A 141 -15.64 -34.26 -42.29
N GLY A 142 -14.38 -34.22 -41.91
CA GLY A 142 -13.72 -35.27 -41.13
C GLY A 142 -12.60 -34.73 -40.27
N ALA A 143 -12.77 -33.53 -39.69
CA ALA A 143 -11.91 -33.12 -38.60
C ALA A 143 -12.17 -34.11 -37.43
N PRO A 144 -11.16 -34.85 -36.95
CA PRO A 144 -11.37 -35.69 -35.78
C PRO A 144 -11.81 -34.78 -34.64
N THR A 145 -13.00 -35.04 -34.10
CA THR A 145 -13.40 -34.48 -32.81
C THR A 145 -12.43 -35.09 -31.80
N TYR A 146 -11.35 -34.37 -31.49
CA TYR A 146 -10.44 -34.76 -30.43
C TYR A 146 -11.24 -34.68 -29.12
N THR A 147 -11.84 -35.79 -28.71
CA THR A 147 -12.37 -35.93 -27.36
C THR A 147 -11.15 -35.90 -26.44
N LEU A 148 -10.88 -34.75 -25.84
CA LEU A 148 -9.85 -34.59 -24.82
C LEU A 148 -10.15 -35.60 -23.70
N LYS A 149 -9.41 -36.71 -23.67
CA LYS A 149 -9.52 -37.68 -22.58
C LYS A 149 -8.89 -37.05 -21.34
N ILE A 150 -9.74 -36.63 -20.41
CA ILE A 150 -9.32 -36.00 -19.16
C ILE A 150 -8.60 -37.05 -18.30
N GLY A 151 -7.27 -37.10 -18.41
CA GLY A 151 -6.42 -37.93 -17.56
C GLY A 151 -6.31 -37.40 -16.12
N TRP A 152 -5.86 -38.24 -15.19
CA TRP A 152 -5.70 -37.86 -13.77
C TRP A 152 -4.82 -36.63 -13.55
N LYS A 153 -3.75 -36.46 -14.35
CA LYS A 153 -2.89 -35.27 -14.34
C LYS A 153 -3.67 -33.97 -14.59
N HIS A 154 -4.63 -34.00 -15.53
CA HIS A 154 -5.49 -32.85 -15.81
C HIS A 154 -6.42 -32.54 -14.64
N LYS A 155 -6.91 -33.56 -13.93
CA LYS A 155 -7.72 -33.38 -12.71
C LYS A 155 -6.89 -32.75 -11.58
N VAL A 156 -5.65 -33.20 -11.39
CA VAL A 156 -4.73 -32.63 -10.38
C VAL A 156 -4.40 -31.17 -10.72
N VAL A 157 -4.02 -30.88 -11.97
CA VAL A 157 -3.75 -29.50 -12.41
C VAL A 157 -4.98 -28.62 -12.24
N GLY A 158 -6.17 -29.12 -12.64
CA GLY A 158 -7.43 -28.41 -12.43
C GLY A 158 -7.71 -28.11 -10.97
N PHE A 159 -7.52 -29.10 -10.08
CA PHE A 159 -7.67 -28.92 -8.64
C PHE A 159 -6.71 -27.87 -8.08
N LEU A 160 -5.43 -27.91 -8.46
CA LEU A 160 -4.43 -26.93 -8.00
C LEU A 160 -4.77 -25.52 -8.48
N LEU A 161 -5.20 -25.35 -9.74
CA LEU A 161 -5.60 -24.05 -10.28
C LEU A 161 -6.84 -23.51 -9.55
N ILE A 162 -7.87 -24.35 -9.35
CA ILE A 162 -9.08 -23.95 -8.63
C ILE A 162 -8.75 -23.60 -7.18
N SER A 163 -7.89 -24.38 -6.53
CA SER A 163 -7.44 -24.12 -5.17
C SER A 163 -6.65 -22.81 -5.07
N HIS A 164 -5.78 -22.54 -6.04
CA HIS A 164 -5.03 -21.30 -6.12
C HIS A 164 -5.95 -20.08 -6.32
N ILE A 165 -6.90 -20.17 -7.26
CA ILE A 165 -7.90 -19.11 -7.48
C ILE A 165 -8.74 -18.90 -6.23
N GLY A 166 -9.20 -19.99 -5.60
CA GLY A 166 -9.94 -19.94 -4.34
C GLY A 166 -9.14 -19.27 -3.23
N LEU A 167 -7.85 -19.59 -3.10
CA LEU A 167 -6.95 -18.94 -2.14
C LEU A 167 -6.78 -17.45 -2.43
N GLN A 168 -6.53 -17.06 -3.69
CA GLN A 168 -6.37 -15.65 -4.09
C GLN A 168 -7.66 -14.84 -3.89
N ALA A 169 -8.82 -15.46 -4.06
CA ALA A 169 -10.11 -14.84 -3.78
C ALA A 169 -10.43 -14.79 -2.28
N PHE A 170 -9.92 -15.74 -1.48
CA PHE A 170 -10.21 -15.86 -0.05
C PHE A 170 -9.33 -14.96 0.81
N LEU A 171 -8.01 -14.95 0.58
CA LEU A 171 -7.03 -14.24 1.42
C LEU A 171 -7.40 -12.76 1.68
N PRO A 172 -7.89 -11.98 0.71
CA PRO A 172 -8.26 -10.59 0.94
C PRO A 172 -9.36 -10.40 1.99
N TYR A 173 -10.25 -11.39 2.11
CA TYR A 173 -11.37 -11.38 3.04
C TYR A 173 -11.10 -12.18 4.30
N SER A 174 -9.87 -12.66 4.52
CA SER A 174 -9.53 -13.54 5.65
C SER A 174 -9.53 -12.87 7.03
N HIS A 175 -9.71 -11.55 7.10
CA HIS A 175 -9.64 -10.72 8.31
C HIS A 175 -10.62 -11.11 9.44
N PHE A 176 -11.67 -11.88 9.13
CA PHE A 176 -12.55 -12.44 10.17
C PHE A 176 -11.90 -13.61 10.93
N ILE A 177 -10.91 -14.29 10.32
CA ILE A 177 -10.08 -15.32 10.95
C ILE A 177 -8.82 -14.70 11.51
N THR A 178 -8.15 -13.83 10.75
CA THR A 178 -6.83 -13.25 11.08
C THR A 178 -6.94 -12.03 11.99
N LYS A 179 -7.78 -12.11 13.02
CA LYS A 179 -8.13 -10.97 13.89
C LYS A 179 -6.95 -10.36 14.65
N GLY A 180 -5.89 -11.12 14.91
CA GLY A 180 -4.69 -10.61 15.59
C GLY A 180 -3.86 -9.66 14.74
N TYR A 181 -4.09 -9.65 13.42
CA TYR A 181 -3.44 -8.72 12.51
C TYR A 181 -4.30 -7.49 12.20
N ASN A 182 -5.57 -7.51 12.61
CA ASN A 182 -6.42 -6.35 12.49
C ASN A 182 -5.96 -5.30 13.51
N ASN A 183 -5.79 -4.07 13.04
CA ASN A 183 -5.50 -2.91 13.88
C ASN A 183 -6.68 -1.93 13.77
N TRP A 184 -6.44 -0.62 13.64
CA TRP A 184 -7.53 0.32 13.26
C TRP A 184 -8.15 0.01 11.90
N THR A 185 -7.46 -0.79 11.09
CA THR A 185 -7.91 -1.27 9.79
C THR A 185 -7.95 -2.79 9.81
N ASN A 186 -9.02 -3.36 9.25
CA ASN A 186 -9.13 -4.80 9.12
C ASN A 186 -8.26 -5.29 7.97
N GLY A 187 -7.57 -6.42 8.14
CA GLY A 187 -6.78 -6.99 7.07
C GLY A 187 -5.39 -7.41 7.49
N LEU A 188 -4.92 -8.48 6.86
CA LEU A 188 -3.54 -8.91 6.98
C LEU A 188 -2.70 -8.05 6.04
N TYR A 189 -1.68 -7.37 6.59
CA TYR A 189 -0.77 -6.55 5.79
C TYR A 189 -0.18 -7.37 4.64
N GLY A 190 -0.34 -6.87 3.40
CA GLY A 190 0.16 -7.50 2.18
C GLY A 190 -0.69 -8.64 1.60
N TYR A 191 -1.75 -9.07 2.30
CA TYR A 191 -2.66 -10.13 1.83
C TYR A 191 -4.10 -9.65 1.67
N SER A 192 -4.44 -8.51 2.27
CA SER A 192 -5.64 -7.75 1.95
C SER A 192 -5.44 -6.94 0.68
N TRP A 193 -6.48 -6.84 -0.16
CA TRP A 193 -6.49 -6.04 -1.39
C TRP A 193 -6.64 -4.54 -1.10
N ASP A 194 -5.92 -4.03 -0.09
CA ASP A 194 -6.02 -2.68 0.43
C ASP A 194 -4.76 -1.89 0.09
N MET A 195 -4.51 -1.69 -1.22
CA MET A 195 -3.37 -0.89 -1.68
C MET A 195 -3.69 0.60 -1.53
N MET A 196 -2.86 1.31 -0.75
CA MET A 196 -2.94 2.76 -0.56
C MET A 196 -4.32 3.26 -0.05
N VAL A 197 -4.99 2.43 0.74
CA VAL A 197 -6.27 2.76 1.39
C VAL A 197 -6.05 3.60 2.66
N HIS A 198 -4.89 3.44 3.28
CA HIS A 198 -4.59 3.98 4.60
C HIS A 198 -3.21 4.62 4.63
N THR A 199 -3.16 5.85 5.14
CA THR A 199 -1.93 6.58 5.41
C THR A 199 -1.83 6.77 6.91
N TRP A 200 -0.72 6.28 7.47
CA TRP A 200 -0.43 6.28 8.88
C TRP A 200 0.73 7.24 9.14
N ASP A 201 0.52 8.16 10.07
CA ASP A 201 1.51 9.16 10.44
C ASP A 201 1.82 9.03 11.93
N THR A 202 3.02 8.56 12.27
CA THR A 202 3.47 8.44 13.67
C THR A 202 4.23 9.71 14.05
N VAL A 203 3.73 10.43 15.05
CA VAL A 203 4.38 11.66 15.55
C VAL A 203 5.34 11.37 16.69
N MET A 204 5.06 10.33 17.48
CA MET A 204 5.87 9.98 18.65
C MET A 204 5.79 8.49 18.95
N ALA A 205 6.94 7.88 19.16
CA ALA A 205 7.08 6.55 19.74
C ALA A 205 8.06 6.61 20.91
N VAL A 206 7.60 6.29 22.11
CA VAL A 206 8.43 6.24 23.31
C VAL A 206 8.52 4.80 23.78
N VAL A 207 9.74 4.30 23.97
CA VAL A 207 10.00 2.97 24.50
C VAL A 207 10.55 3.11 25.91
N LYS A 208 9.83 2.57 26.90
CA LYS A 208 10.21 2.58 28.30
C LYS A 208 10.50 1.17 28.79
N VAL A 209 11.68 0.98 29.37
CA VAL A 209 12.11 -0.25 30.04
C VAL A 209 12.15 0.02 31.54
N VAL A 210 11.50 -0.86 32.31
CA VAL A 210 11.49 -0.78 33.78
C VAL A 210 12.22 -1.99 34.33
N ASP A 211 13.25 -1.75 35.12
CA ASP A 211 13.96 -2.79 35.87
C ASP A 211 13.33 -2.94 37.26
N HIS A 212 12.80 -4.13 37.56
CA HIS A 212 12.09 -4.39 38.81
C HIS A 212 13.01 -4.68 39.99
N GLU A 213 14.28 -4.96 39.76
CA GLU A 213 15.26 -5.17 40.85
C GLU A 213 15.84 -3.84 41.32
N THR A 214 16.11 -2.91 40.40
CA THR A 214 16.66 -1.59 40.72
C THR A 214 15.60 -0.51 40.88
N GLY A 215 14.40 -0.73 40.33
CA GLY A 215 13.33 0.27 40.27
C GLY A 215 13.60 1.40 39.28
N GLN A 216 14.63 1.30 38.43
CA GLN A 216 14.98 2.33 37.47
C GLN A 216 14.15 2.22 36.19
N GLU A 217 13.77 3.39 35.66
CA GLU A 217 13.15 3.51 34.34
C GLU A 217 14.18 4.00 33.32
N HIS A 218 14.21 3.35 32.17
CA HIS A 218 15.11 3.68 31.07
C HIS A 218 14.30 3.94 29.81
N PHE A 219 14.61 5.02 29.12
CA PHE A 219 14.01 5.36 27.84
C PHE A 219 14.98 5.03 26.73
N LEU A 220 14.51 4.28 25.75
CA LEU A 220 15.31 3.83 24.62
C LEU A 220 14.97 4.64 23.38
N ASP A 221 15.98 4.83 22.53
CA ASP A 221 15.77 5.25 21.15
C ASP A 221 15.05 4.12 20.41
N PRO A 222 13.83 4.36 19.88
CA PRO A 222 13.05 3.34 19.17
C PRO A 222 13.81 2.71 17.98
N GLU A 223 14.72 3.46 17.35
CA GLU A 223 15.45 3.03 16.15
C GLU A 223 16.76 2.30 16.44
N ALA A 224 17.15 2.17 17.71
CA ALA A 224 18.46 1.66 18.12
C ALA A 224 18.84 0.29 17.50
N TRP A 225 17.86 -0.60 17.31
CA TRP A 225 18.07 -1.93 16.70
C TRP A 225 17.17 -2.24 15.51
N VAL A 226 16.10 -1.48 15.29
CA VAL A 226 15.13 -1.73 14.23
C VAL A 226 14.88 -0.42 13.49
N GLN A 227 15.27 -0.39 12.23
CA GLN A 227 15.25 0.82 11.39
C GLN A 227 13.91 1.00 10.64
N THR A 228 12.98 0.07 10.78
CA THR A 228 11.63 0.16 10.19
C THR A 228 10.65 0.62 11.25
N ASP A 229 9.67 1.43 10.85
CA ASP A 229 8.58 1.96 11.67
C ASP A 229 7.36 1.03 11.74
N ARG A 230 7.37 -0.09 11.01
CA ARG A 230 6.18 -0.96 10.86
C ARG A 230 5.72 -1.56 12.19
N TRP A 231 6.63 -1.80 13.13
CA TRP A 231 6.28 -2.32 14.44
C TRP A 231 5.42 -1.34 15.25
N GLU A 232 5.44 -0.04 14.94
CA GLU A 232 4.61 0.96 15.61
C GLU A 232 3.13 0.83 15.28
N LYS A 233 2.81 0.19 14.14
CA LYS A 233 1.47 0.14 13.54
C LYS A 233 0.87 -1.26 13.58
N HIS A 234 1.67 -2.27 13.92
CA HIS A 234 1.28 -3.69 13.84
C HIS A 234 1.62 -4.43 15.14
N ALA A 235 0.59 -4.95 15.81
CA ALA A 235 0.73 -5.60 17.11
C ALA A 235 1.69 -6.81 17.11
N ASP A 236 1.66 -7.63 16.06
CA ASP A 236 2.53 -8.81 15.92
C ASP A 236 4.01 -8.41 15.82
N MET A 237 4.29 -7.35 15.07
CA MET A 237 5.62 -6.79 14.91
C MET A 237 6.08 -6.06 16.18
N LEU A 238 5.17 -5.41 16.91
CA LEU A 238 5.46 -4.79 18.20
C LEU A 238 5.89 -5.81 19.25
N ILE A 239 5.24 -6.98 19.31
CA ILE A 239 5.65 -8.07 20.20
C ILE A 239 7.03 -8.60 19.79
N GLN A 240 7.28 -8.78 18.49
CA GLN A 240 8.61 -9.18 18.00
C GLN A 240 9.68 -8.13 18.33
N TYR A 241 9.34 -6.85 18.22
CA TYR A 241 10.22 -5.74 18.59
C TYR A 241 10.57 -5.77 20.08
N ALA A 242 9.58 -5.93 20.98
CA ALA A 242 9.82 -6.03 22.42
C ALA A 242 10.71 -7.24 22.78
N GLN A 243 10.52 -8.38 22.13
CA GLN A 243 11.37 -9.56 22.31
C GLN A 243 12.81 -9.33 21.82
N CYS A 244 12.96 -8.64 20.69
CA CYS A 244 14.26 -8.23 20.14
C CYS A 244 14.99 -7.31 21.13
N LEU A 245 14.30 -6.29 21.66
CA LEU A 245 14.85 -5.40 22.68
C LEU A 245 15.33 -6.17 23.90
N LYS A 246 14.49 -7.04 24.48
CA LYS A 246 14.89 -7.87 25.63
C LYS A 246 16.16 -8.67 25.35
N SER A 247 16.25 -9.33 24.19
CA SER A 247 17.42 -10.11 23.81
C SER A 247 18.67 -9.24 23.70
N ASN A 248 18.59 -8.10 23.01
CA ASN A 248 19.72 -7.20 22.82
C ASN A 248 20.15 -6.51 24.11
N LEU A 249 19.22 -6.13 24.98
CA LEU A 249 19.52 -5.52 26.26
C LEU A 249 20.26 -6.49 27.19
N LEU A 250 19.80 -7.74 27.26
CA LEU A 250 20.43 -8.78 28.09
C LEU A 250 21.79 -9.25 27.54
N ASN A 251 21.98 -9.24 26.23
CA ASN A 251 23.23 -9.66 25.59
C ASN A 251 24.27 -8.54 25.46
N GLY A 252 23.83 -7.31 25.18
CA GLY A 252 24.70 -6.21 24.72
C GLY A 252 25.05 -5.17 25.78
N VAL A 253 24.27 -5.07 26.86
CA VAL A 253 24.43 -3.96 27.83
C VAL A 253 25.25 -4.37 29.07
N SER A 254 25.80 -5.60 29.13
CA SER A 254 26.80 -5.95 30.15
C SER A 254 28.16 -5.29 29.86
N THR A 255 28.24 -3.98 30.06
CA THR A 255 29.50 -3.26 30.26
C THR A 255 29.72 -3.08 31.77
N ASN A 256 30.96 -2.86 32.21
CA ASN A 256 31.32 -2.92 33.64
C ASN A 256 30.58 -1.91 34.54
N ASP A 257 29.96 -0.86 33.97
CA ASP A 257 29.35 0.25 34.73
C ASP A 257 27.81 0.23 34.76
N TYR A 258 27.17 -0.60 33.94
CA TYR A 258 25.70 -0.69 33.88
C TYR A 258 25.26 -2.13 33.65
N ARG A 259 24.48 -2.68 34.58
CA ARG A 259 23.92 -4.02 34.49
C ARG A 259 22.41 -3.92 34.65
N LEU A 260 21.70 -4.19 33.56
CA LEU A 260 20.26 -4.38 33.59
C LEU A 260 19.95 -5.77 34.13
N SER A 261 19.00 -5.85 35.06
CA SER A 261 18.57 -7.13 35.61
C SER A 261 17.78 -7.97 34.59
N LYS A 262 17.59 -9.26 34.89
CA LYS A 262 16.82 -10.16 34.01
C LYS A 262 15.30 -9.90 34.10
N ASN A 263 14.86 -9.34 35.22
CA ASN A 263 13.45 -9.04 35.47
C ASN A 263 13.12 -7.61 35.03
N ILE A 264 12.74 -7.48 33.76
CA ILE A 264 12.38 -6.21 33.14
C ILE A 264 10.97 -6.27 32.56
N SER A 265 10.33 -5.11 32.47
CA SER A 265 9.10 -4.89 31.70
C SER A 265 9.35 -3.85 30.63
N ILE A 266 8.66 -3.99 29.49
CA ILE A 266 8.77 -3.07 28.36
C ILE A 266 7.39 -2.48 28.05
N TYR A 267 7.30 -1.17 28.07
CA TYR A 267 6.12 -0.38 27.77
C TYR A 267 6.39 0.52 26.57
N VAL A 268 5.36 0.76 25.76
CA VAL A 268 5.46 1.68 24.62
C VAL A 268 4.32 2.69 24.65
N ASP A 269 4.61 3.95 24.33
CA ASP A 269 3.60 4.98 24.09
C ASP A 269 3.76 5.47 22.64
N ILE A 270 2.79 5.14 21.79
CA ILE A 270 2.84 5.38 20.35
C ILE A 270 1.64 6.23 19.95
N TRP A 271 1.93 7.43 19.43
CA TRP A 271 0.96 8.39 18.94
C TRP A 271 0.93 8.40 17.43
N CYS A 272 -0.22 8.04 16.87
CA CYS A 272 -0.39 7.90 15.43
C CYS A 272 -1.71 8.53 14.96
N SER A 273 -1.73 8.95 13.70
CA SER A 273 -2.90 9.39 12.97
C SER A 273 -3.15 8.47 11.76
N LEU A 274 -4.43 8.25 11.48
CA LEU A 274 -4.89 7.50 10.31
C LEU A 274 -5.69 8.42 9.39
N ASN A 275 -5.21 8.58 8.15
CA ASN A 275 -5.86 9.37 7.11
C ASN A 275 -6.18 10.80 7.61
N GLY A 276 -5.19 11.47 8.23
CA GLY A 276 -5.28 12.87 8.68
C GLY A 276 -6.26 13.13 9.82
N ARG A 277 -6.61 12.11 10.62
CA ARG A 277 -7.40 12.27 11.85
C ARG A 277 -6.55 12.88 12.97
N PHE A 278 -7.18 13.13 14.12
CA PHE A 278 -6.47 13.42 15.37
C PHE A 278 -5.40 12.35 15.66
N GLN A 279 -4.29 12.80 16.22
CA GLN A 279 -3.27 11.94 16.80
C GLN A 279 -3.82 11.31 18.06
N GLN A 280 -3.70 10.00 18.20
CA GLN A 280 -4.16 9.26 19.37
C GLN A 280 -3.23 8.09 19.64
N ARG A 281 -3.33 7.51 20.84
CA ARG A 281 -2.58 6.31 21.18
C ARG A 281 -3.03 5.11 20.37
N MET A 282 -2.06 4.39 19.79
CA MET A 282 -2.30 3.15 19.07
C MET A 282 -2.51 1.97 20.02
N PHE A 283 -1.68 1.87 21.07
CA PHE A 283 -1.65 0.77 22.02
C PHE A 283 -1.73 1.30 23.46
N ASP A 284 -2.23 0.48 24.39
CA ASP A 284 -2.30 0.85 25.81
C ASP A 284 -0.88 0.92 26.41
N PRO A 285 -0.41 2.10 26.85
CA PRO A 285 0.97 2.28 27.33
C PRO A 285 1.23 1.64 28.70
N ARG A 286 0.21 1.07 29.34
CA ARG A 286 0.29 0.44 30.66
C ARG A 286 0.50 -1.08 30.58
N VAL A 287 0.44 -1.65 29.37
CA VAL A 287 0.59 -3.08 29.16
C VAL A 287 2.06 -3.43 28.95
N ASP A 288 2.57 -4.40 29.72
CA ASP A 288 3.91 -4.93 29.54
C ASP A 288 3.96 -5.87 28.33
N LEU A 289 4.63 -5.44 27.27
CA LEU A 289 4.74 -6.17 26.00
C LEU A 289 5.45 -7.51 26.12
N LEU A 290 6.25 -7.73 27.17
CA LEU A 290 6.90 -9.02 27.39
C LEU A 290 5.95 -10.09 27.91
N THR A 291 4.79 -9.70 28.43
CA THR A 291 3.76 -10.60 28.97
C THR A 291 2.43 -10.50 28.23
N ALA A 292 2.27 -9.50 27.35
CA ALA A 292 1.08 -9.27 26.57
C ALA A 292 0.70 -10.48 25.69
N ASP A 293 -0.61 -10.78 25.63
CA ASP A 293 -1.11 -11.86 24.79
C ASP A 293 -1.27 -11.39 23.34
N TRP A 294 -0.79 -12.20 22.40
CA TRP A 294 -1.05 -12.01 20.97
C TRP A 294 -1.26 -13.35 20.29
N SER A 295 -2.23 -13.42 19.39
CA SER A 295 -2.52 -14.61 18.59
C SER A 295 -3.10 -14.20 17.24
N PRO A 296 -2.75 -14.88 16.13
CA PRO A 296 -3.30 -14.60 14.81
C PRO A 296 -4.84 -14.55 14.75
N ILE A 297 -5.53 -15.29 15.62
CA ILE A 297 -6.99 -15.52 15.53
C ILE A 297 -7.78 -14.68 16.53
N LYS A 298 -7.11 -14.07 17.52
CA LYS A 298 -7.75 -13.31 18.58
C LYS A 298 -7.51 -11.82 18.38
N GLU A 299 -8.52 -10.99 18.66
CA GLU A 299 -8.37 -9.54 18.67
C GLU A 299 -7.35 -9.11 19.73
N VAL A 300 -6.58 -8.09 19.40
CA VAL A 300 -5.53 -7.55 20.27
C VAL A 300 -6.17 -6.80 21.43
N SER A 301 -6.05 -7.33 22.64
CA SER A 301 -6.73 -6.82 23.85
C SER A 301 -6.25 -5.43 24.28
N TRP A 302 -5.02 -5.09 23.91
CA TRP A 302 -4.31 -3.87 24.28
C TRP A 302 -4.17 -2.87 23.12
N LEU A 303 -4.89 -3.09 22.01
CA LEU A 303 -5.05 -2.12 20.93
C LEU A 303 -6.13 -1.10 21.30
N MET A 304 -5.83 0.18 21.14
CA MET A 304 -6.77 1.27 21.41
C MET A 304 -7.78 1.40 20.26
N PRO A 305 -9.07 1.65 20.52
CA PRO A 305 -10.05 1.81 19.47
C PRO A 305 -9.79 3.09 18.66
N LEU A 306 -10.11 3.07 17.37
CA LEU A 306 -10.03 4.28 16.53
C LEU A 306 -11.18 5.24 16.88
N LEU A 307 -10.87 6.48 17.27
CA LEU A 307 -11.86 7.53 17.55
C LEU A 307 -12.51 8.08 16.26
N THR A 308 -13.39 7.29 15.66
CA THR A 308 -14.04 7.61 14.37
C THR A 308 -15.03 8.77 14.46
N GLU A 309 -15.57 9.06 15.64
CA GLU A 309 -16.56 10.12 15.89
C GLU A 309 -16.03 11.53 15.55
N PHE A 310 -14.72 11.74 15.62
CA PHE A 310 -14.09 13.02 15.27
C PHE A 310 -13.63 13.09 13.81
N SER A 311 -13.97 12.11 12.96
CA SER A 311 -13.52 12.11 11.56
C SER A 311 -13.98 13.35 10.77
N SER A 312 -15.07 14.01 11.18
CA SER A 312 -15.56 15.25 10.56
C SER A 312 -14.63 16.45 10.79
N TRP A 313 -13.82 16.42 11.86
CA TRP A 313 -12.90 17.50 12.22
C TRP A 313 -11.70 17.61 11.30
N ARG A 314 -11.40 16.61 10.46
CA ARG A 314 -10.27 16.67 9.51
C ARG A 314 -10.20 17.97 8.73
N LYS A 315 -11.33 18.43 8.18
CA LYS A 315 -11.41 19.69 7.44
C LYS A 315 -11.07 20.91 8.30
N GLN A 316 -11.44 20.87 9.57
CA GLN A 316 -11.12 21.92 10.54
C GLN A 316 -9.64 21.86 10.94
N ILE A 317 -9.10 20.66 11.17
CA ILE A 317 -7.67 20.43 11.41
C ILE A 317 -6.84 21.03 10.27
N THR A 318 -7.10 20.61 9.02
CA THR A 318 -6.37 21.13 7.85
C THR A 318 -6.52 22.65 7.70
N LYS A 319 -7.70 23.22 8.00
CA LYS A 319 -7.90 24.66 7.97
C LYS A 319 -7.05 25.37 9.02
N LEU A 320 -7.04 24.87 10.25
CA LEU A 320 -6.27 25.42 11.37
C LEU A 320 -4.76 25.26 11.14
N GLU A 321 -4.31 24.13 10.60
CA GLU A 321 -2.91 23.94 10.19
C GLU A 321 -2.49 25.00 9.19
N LYS A 322 -3.27 25.21 8.11
CA LYS A 322 -2.99 26.24 7.10
C LYS A 322 -3.00 27.65 7.66
N GLU A 323 -3.98 27.95 8.50
CA GLU A 323 -4.01 29.21 9.24
C GLU A 323 -2.73 29.34 10.04
N ILE A 324 -2.26 28.27 10.69
CA ILE A 324 -1.08 28.32 11.54
C ILE A 324 0.23 28.50 10.78
N TYR A 325 0.39 27.79 9.67
CA TYR A 325 1.53 27.96 8.80
C TYR A 325 1.58 29.34 8.13
N SER A 326 0.45 30.04 8.00
CA SER A 326 0.41 31.38 7.39
C SER A 326 1.06 32.49 8.23
N TRP A 327 1.13 32.32 9.55
CA TRP A 327 1.75 33.29 10.47
C TRP A 327 3.07 32.79 11.08
N SER A 328 3.37 31.49 11.01
CA SER A 328 4.64 30.92 11.47
C SER A 328 5.05 29.71 10.63
N GLU A 329 6.09 29.86 9.81
CA GLU A 329 6.70 28.75 9.06
C GLU A 329 7.54 27.81 9.95
N TYR A 330 7.80 28.19 11.20
CA TYR A 330 8.64 27.43 12.14
C TYR A 330 7.84 26.73 13.24
N SER A 331 6.51 26.69 13.10
CA SER A 331 5.63 26.11 14.12
C SER A 331 4.92 24.89 13.58
N ASP A 332 5.20 23.75 14.21
CA ASP A 332 4.43 22.53 14.01
C ASP A 332 3.26 22.50 14.99
N VAL A 333 2.15 21.97 14.50
CA VAL A 333 0.89 21.88 15.24
C VAL A 333 0.47 20.44 15.30
N ILE A 334 0.16 19.97 16.50
CA ILE A 334 -0.29 18.60 16.71
C ILE A 334 -1.66 18.65 17.36
N PHE A 335 -2.62 18.00 16.71
CA PHE A 335 -3.99 17.85 17.19
C PHE A 335 -4.13 16.49 17.83
N VAL A 336 -4.35 16.46 19.15
CA VAL A 336 -4.35 15.23 19.93
C VAL A 336 -5.73 14.92 20.48
N ALA A 337 -6.14 13.66 20.40
CA ALA A 337 -7.30 13.10 21.09
C ALA A 337 -6.84 11.90 21.94
N ASP A 338 -7.09 11.96 23.25
CA ASP A 338 -6.63 10.95 24.20
C ASP A 338 -7.78 10.33 25.01
N PHE A 339 -7.53 9.12 25.52
CA PHE A 339 -8.45 8.37 26.35
C PHE A 339 -8.27 8.74 27.83
N PRO A 340 -9.37 8.95 28.59
CA PRO A 340 -9.27 9.16 30.03
C PRO A 340 -8.67 7.93 30.72
N GLY A 341 -7.83 8.14 31.74
CA GLY A 341 -6.94 7.14 32.36
C GLY A 341 -7.55 5.88 32.99
N ASN A 342 -8.86 5.65 32.88
CA ASN A 342 -9.55 4.42 33.30
C ASN A 342 -10.23 3.74 32.10
N LEU A 343 -9.48 2.92 31.37
CA LEU A 343 -10.00 2.09 30.27
C LEU A 343 -10.74 0.82 30.74
N GLN A 344 -11.04 0.68 32.04
CA GLN A 344 -11.94 -0.37 32.53
C GLN A 344 -13.39 0.09 32.46
N GLY A 345 -14.04 -0.24 31.35
CA GLY A 345 -15.46 0.02 31.12
C GLY A 345 -15.64 0.96 29.94
N ILE A 346 -15.86 0.38 28.76
CA ILE A 346 -16.40 1.10 27.60
C ILE A 346 -17.87 1.42 27.93
N GLN A 347 -18.06 2.41 28.78
CA GLN A 347 -19.24 3.23 28.81
C GLN A 347 -18.81 4.50 28.10
N ILE A 348 -19.24 4.65 26.84
CA ILE A 348 -19.00 5.82 26.00
C ILE A 348 -19.66 7.01 26.72
N ILE A 349 -18.94 7.60 27.66
CA ILE A 349 -19.25 8.89 28.25
C ILE A 349 -18.61 9.89 27.30
N LEU A 350 -19.46 10.38 26.40
CA LEU A 350 -19.18 11.28 25.28
C LEU A 350 -18.70 12.69 25.71
N TYR A 351 -18.09 12.86 26.88
CA TYR A 351 -17.87 14.19 27.46
C TYR A 351 -16.45 14.53 27.94
N LEU A 352 -15.46 13.63 27.87
CA LEU A 352 -14.09 13.95 28.28
C LEU A 352 -13.06 13.35 27.31
N ILE A 353 -13.02 13.86 26.10
CA ILE A 353 -11.84 13.78 25.24
C ILE A 353 -11.23 15.17 25.28
N PHE A 354 -10.08 15.30 25.94
CA PHE A 354 -9.34 16.55 25.92
C PHE A 354 -8.73 16.69 24.53
N ILE A 355 -9.38 17.48 23.68
CA ILE A 355 -8.77 17.94 22.42
C ILE A 355 -7.77 19.01 22.81
N PHE A 356 -6.49 18.63 22.90
CA PHE A 356 -5.42 19.59 23.12
C PHE A 356 -4.91 20.06 21.77
N LEU A 357 -4.97 21.38 21.57
CA LEU A 357 -4.23 22.04 20.52
C LEU A 357 -2.91 22.52 21.12
N SER A 358 -1.83 21.83 20.75
CA SER A 358 -0.47 22.16 21.18
C SER A 358 0.27 22.77 20.01
N VAL A 359 0.62 24.05 20.14
CA VAL A 359 1.49 24.74 19.18
C VAL A 359 2.93 24.65 19.69
N PHE A 360 3.82 24.09 18.89
CA PHE A 360 5.26 24.10 19.18
C PHE A 360 5.88 25.35 18.55
N HIS A 361 6.29 26.32 19.38
CA HIS A 361 7.01 27.51 18.92
C HIS A 361 8.35 27.61 19.64
N LYS A 362 9.46 27.52 18.89
CA LYS A 362 10.84 27.58 19.42
C LYS A 362 11.08 26.62 20.60
N GLY A 363 10.58 25.39 20.49
CA GLY A 363 10.77 24.34 21.51
C GLY A 363 9.90 24.47 22.77
N LYS A 364 8.87 25.33 22.77
CA LYS A 364 7.88 25.42 23.85
C LYS A 364 6.50 24.97 23.38
N VAL A 365 5.84 24.15 24.19
CA VAL A 365 4.42 23.77 24.02
C VAL A 365 3.56 24.92 24.53
N ILE A 366 2.74 25.48 23.66
CA ILE A 366 1.75 26.49 24.03
C ILE A 366 0.37 25.85 23.84
N PRO A 367 -0.41 25.63 24.92
CA PRO A 367 -1.80 25.23 24.79
C PRO A 367 -2.58 26.39 24.16
N TRP A 368 -3.23 26.13 23.03
CA TRP A 368 -4.04 27.14 22.36
C TRP A 368 -5.40 27.21 23.06
N HIS A 369 -5.64 28.31 23.77
CA HIS A 369 -6.93 28.63 24.37
C HIS A 369 -7.65 29.63 23.45
N ASN A 370 -8.91 29.33 23.11
CA ASN A 370 -9.83 30.27 22.46
C ASN A 370 -9.99 31.55 23.28
#